data_AF-A0A847HMD7-F1
#
_entry.id   AF-A0A847HMD7-F1
#
_cell.length_a   1.000
_cell.length_b   1.000
_cell.length_c   1.000
_cell.angle_alpha   90.00
_cell.angle_beta   90.00
_cell.angle_gamma   90.00
#
_symmetry.space_group_name_H-M   'P 1'
#
loop_
_entity.id
_entity.type
_entity.pdbx_description
1 polymer ?
#
loop_
_entity_poly.entity_id
_entity_poly.type
_entity_poly.pdbx_seq_one_letter_code
_entity_poly.pdbx_strand_id
1 'polypeptide(L)'
;MNEITAFGMLAENAGASIEFYRRVLALERVLPVGNFQKMTLLRIESPRVEIEQTCIEIIDRPNRPYRNDRQRLRLICDLAETTRALADAGFEIGDNNEFTDINGVSWQLSDRLRRQLEN
;
A
#
# COMPACT_ATOMS: atom_id res chain seq x y z
N MET A 1 -13.91 -17.57 -1.31
CA MET A 1 -13.29 -17.16 -0.03
C MET A 1 -12.24 -16.13 -0.41
N ASN A 2 -12.45 -14.84 -0.14
CA ASN A 2 -11.45 -13.83 -0.53
C ASN A 2 -10.27 -13.96 0.43
N GLU A 3 -9.13 -14.41 -0.06
CA GLU A 3 -7.89 -14.45 0.71
C GLU A 3 -7.58 -13.03 1.20
N ILE A 4 -7.34 -12.88 2.50
CA ILE A 4 -6.97 -11.60 3.10
C ILE A 4 -5.45 -11.48 3.00
N THR A 5 -4.97 -10.49 2.24
CA THR A 5 -3.55 -10.15 2.23
C THR A 5 -3.21 -9.34 3.49
N ALA A 6 -2.19 -9.78 4.21
CA ALA A 6 -1.66 -9.10 5.38
C ALA A 6 -0.22 -8.67 5.15
N PHE A 7 0.10 -7.41 5.46
CA PHE A 7 1.46 -6.89 5.38
C PHE A 7 1.75 -5.87 6.49
N GLY A 8 3.03 -5.72 6.80
CA GLY A 8 3.54 -4.78 7.81
C GLY A 8 4.26 -3.60 7.16
N MET A 9 4.15 -2.42 7.77
CA MET A 9 4.83 -1.21 7.31
C MET A 9 5.29 -0.35 8.48
N LEU A 10 6.49 0.21 8.39
CA LEU A 10 6.94 1.23 9.33
C LEU A 10 6.54 2.61 8.83
N ALA A 11 5.84 3.38 9.65
CA ALA A 11 5.41 4.74 9.35
C ALA A 11 6.03 5.73 10.34
N GLU A 12 6.63 6.82 9.84
CA GLU A 12 7.12 7.92 10.69
C GLU A 12 5.96 8.69 11.33
N ASN A 13 4.86 8.86 10.60
CA ASN A 13 3.62 9.44 11.10
C ASN A 13 2.48 8.43 10.99
N ALA A 14 2.32 7.63 12.04
CA ALA A 14 1.29 6.58 12.10
C ALA A 14 -0.13 7.13 11.85
N GLY A 15 -0.45 8.31 12.38
CA GLY A 15 -1.78 8.91 12.25
C GLY A 15 -2.10 9.24 10.79
N ALA A 16 -1.20 9.95 10.12
CA ALA A 16 -1.35 10.27 8.69
C ALA A 16 -1.41 9.01 7.82
N SER A 17 -0.57 8.01 8.10
CA SER A 17 -0.59 6.73 7.38
C SER A 17 -1.90 5.96 7.57
N ILE A 18 -2.42 5.89 8.79
CA ILE A 18 -3.73 5.26 9.06
C ILE A 18 -4.85 5.98 8.33
N GLU A 19 -4.89 7.31 8.38
CA GLU A 19 -5.92 8.09 7.70
C GLU A 19 -5.85 7.92 6.19
N PHE A 20 -4.65 7.97 5.61
CA PHE A 20 -4.45 7.74 4.18
C PHE A 20 -4.96 6.36 3.76
N TYR A 21 -4.51 5.29 4.41
CA TYR A 21 -4.91 3.93 4.02
C TYR A 21 -6.41 3.68 4.18
N ARG A 22 -7.04 4.24 5.22
CA ARG A 22 -8.47 4.06 5.47
C ARG A 22 -9.35 4.94 4.60
N ARG A 23 -8.98 6.20 4.39
CA ARG A 23 -9.85 7.17 3.70
C ARG A 23 -9.57 7.27 2.21
N VAL A 24 -8.31 7.18 1.80
CA VAL A 24 -7.90 7.32 0.40
C VAL A 24 -7.92 5.97 -0.31
N LEU A 25 -7.30 4.94 0.29
CA LEU A 25 -7.27 3.59 -0.31
C LEU A 25 -8.43 2.69 0.13
N ALA A 26 -9.26 3.16 1.06
CA ALA A 26 -10.41 2.42 1.60
C ALA A 26 -10.02 1.01 2.10
N LEU A 27 -8.88 0.91 2.81
CA LEU A 27 -8.41 -0.28 3.50
C LEU A 27 -8.95 -0.31 4.93
N GLU A 28 -9.74 -1.33 5.26
CA GLU A 28 -10.54 -1.36 6.49
C GLU A 28 -9.70 -1.61 7.75
N ARG A 29 -8.75 -2.55 7.68
CA ARG A 29 -7.99 -3.03 8.84
C ARG A 29 -6.57 -2.52 8.78
N VAL A 30 -6.36 -1.32 9.33
CA VAL A 30 -5.06 -0.69 9.49
C VAL A 30 -4.84 -0.45 10.98
N LEU A 31 -3.90 -1.17 11.60
CA LEU A 31 -3.73 -1.20 13.05
C LEU A 31 -2.28 -0.91 13.44
N PRO A 32 -2.02 -0.02 14.42
CA PRO A 32 -0.70 0.09 15.02
C PRO A 32 -0.43 -1.15 15.89
N VAL A 33 0.75 -1.76 15.74
CA VAL A 33 1.13 -3.00 16.45
C VAL A 33 2.31 -2.78 17.40
N GLY A 34 3.16 -1.80 17.13
CA GLY A 34 4.29 -1.50 18.00
C GLY A 34 4.98 -0.19 17.62
N ASN A 35 5.65 0.43 18.59
CA ASN A 35 6.44 1.64 18.39
C ASN A 35 7.92 1.30 18.43
N PHE A 36 8.68 1.83 17.47
CA PHE A 36 10.10 1.59 17.27
C PHE A 36 10.81 2.92 17.12
N GLN A 37 11.34 3.44 18.23
CA GLN A 37 12.04 4.73 18.35
C GLN A 37 11.23 5.94 17.80
N LYS A 38 11.25 6.14 16.48
CA LYS A 38 10.61 7.25 15.75
C LYS A 38 9.59 6.80 14.70
N MET A 39 9.32 5.51 14.63
CA MET A 39 8.37 4.92 13.67
C MET A 39 7.38 4.03 14.41
N THR A 40 6.20 3.86 13.84
CA THR A 40 5.20 2.90 14.30
C THR A 40 5.05 1.82 13.26
N LEU A 41 5.11 0.56 13.69
CA LEU A 41 4.76 -0.58 12.86
C LEU A 41 3.24 -0.66 12.75
N LEU A 42 2.75 -0.54 11.52
CA LEU A 42 1.37 -0.75 11.14
C LEU A 42 1.22 -2.16 10.57
N ARG A 43 0.12 -2.84 10.93
CA ARG A 43 -0.37 -4.05 10.27
C ARG A 43 -1.58 -3.68 9.44
N ILE A 44 -1.52 -4.02 8.16
CA ILE A 44 -2.58 -3.76 7.19
C ILE A 44 -3.10 -5.11 6.71
N GLU A 45 -4.41 -5.27 6.72
CA GLU A 45 -5.09 -6.46 6.21
C GLU A 45 -6.20 -6.04 5.26
N SER A 46 -6.21 -6.61 4.06
CA SER A 46 -7.26 -6.30 3.10
C SER A 46 -7.41 -7.40 2.04
N PRO A 47 -8.65 -7.80 1.71
CA PRO A 47 -8.91 -8.64 0.54
C PRO A 47 -8.76 -7.88 -0.78
N ARG A 48 -8.53 -6.56 -0.73
CA ARG A 48 -8.35 -5.70 -1.89
C ARG A 48 -6.88 -5.53 -2.28
N VAL A 49 -5.95 -6.06 -1.50
CA VAL A 49 -4.53 -5.91 -1.76
C VAL A 49 -3.96 -7.23 -2.24
N GLU A 50 -3.11 -7.16 -3.25
CA GLU A 50 -2.28 -8.28 -3.69
C GLU A 50 -0.82 -7.87 -3.66
N ILE A 51 0.06 -8.82 -3.36
CA ILE A 51 1.50 -8.61 -3.43
C ILE A 51 1.93 -8.97 -4.86
N GLU A 52 2.16 -7.95 -5.69
CA GLU A 52 2.56 -8.14 -7.09
C GLU A 52 4.04 -8.51 -7.21
N GLN A 53 4.88 -7.89 -6.37
CA GLN A 53 6.29 -8.22 -6.27
C GLN A 53 6.77 -8.09 -4.83
N THR A 54 7.28 -9.19 -4.26
CA THR A 54 8.00 -9.22 -2.99
C THR A 54 9.47 -9.48 -3.27
N CYS A 55 10.27 -8.44 -3.45
CA CYS A 55 11.72 -8.58 -3.33
C CYS A 55 12.13 -8.06 -1.95
N ILE A 56 12.21 -8.96 -0.98
CA ILE A 56 12.97 -8.68 0.25
C ILE A 56 14.42 -9.07 -0.06
N GLU A 57 15.23 -8.13 -0.56
CA GLU A 57 16.69 -8.30 -0.53
C GLU A 57 17.16 -8.02 0.91
N ILE A 58 17.28 -9.07 1.73
CA ILE A 58 18.02 -8.98 2.99
C ILE A 58 19.51 -8.94 2.62
N ILE A 59 20.03 -7.75 2.35
CA ILE A 59 21.48 -7.56 2.22
C ILE A 59 22.05 -7.49 3.64
N ASP A 60 22.62 -8.59 4.10
CA ASP A 60 23.29 -8.76 5.40
C ASP A 60 24.58 -7.92 5.47
N ARG A 61 24.46 -6.58 5.44
CA ARG A 61 25.56 -5.64 5.64
C ARG A 61 25.15 -4.54 6.61
N PRO A 62 25.89 -4.33 7.71
CA PRO A 62 25.45 -3.52 8.85
C PRO A 62 25.33 -2.01 8.62
N ASN A 63 25.57 -1.47 7.40
CA ASN A 63 25.71 -0.03 7.17
C ASN A 63 25.12 0.47 5.83
N ARG A 64 24.11 -0.20 5.24
CA ARG A 64 23.37 0.37 4.11
C ARG A 64 21.91 0.63 4.49
N PRO A 65 21.31 1.74 4.02
CA PRO A 65 19.89 1.98 4.21
C PRO A 65 19.08 0.86 3.55
N TYR A 66 18.04 0.40 4.24
CA TYR A 66 17.06 -0.51 3.68
C TYR A 66 16.51 0.08 2.38
N ARG A 67 16.66 -0.62 1.27
CA ARG A 67 16.14 -0.21 -0.04
C ARG A 67 14.89 -1.03 -0.32
N ASN A 68 13.72 -0.41 -0.14
CA ASN A 68 12.42 -1.00 -0.43
C ASN A 68 11.96 -0.78 -1.88
N ASP A 69 12.92 -0.57 -2.78
CA ASP A 69 12.74 -0.14 -4.17
C ASP A 69 11.93 -1.15 -5.02
N ARG A 70 11.49 -2.28 -4.45
CA ARG A 70 10.91 -3.42 -5.17
C ARG A 70 9.72 -4.11 -4.49
N GLN A 71 9.11 -3.51 -3.45
CA GLN A 71 7.78 -3.93 -3.03
C GLN A 71 6.73 -3.16 -3.80
N ARG A 72 6.05 -3.86 -4.69
CA ARG A 72 4.91 -3.34 -5.44
C ARG A 72 3.65 -4.05 -4.96
N LEU A 73 2.72 -3.26 -4.43
CA LEU A 73 1.41 -3.73 -4.01
C LEU A 73 0.39 -3.39 -5.10
N ARG A 74 -0.55 -4.29 -5.33
CA ARG A 74 -1.67 -4.04 -6.23
C ARG A 74 -2.94 -3.83 -5.44
N LEU A 75 -3.67 -2.75 -5.75
CA LEU A 75 -4.94 -2.42 -5.13
C LEU A 75 -6.09 -2.72 -6.10
N ILE A 76 -6.92 -3.70 -5.74
CA ILE A 76 -8.18 -4.02 -6.40
C ILE A 76 -9.24 -3.00 -5.94
N CYS A 77 -9.69 -2.16 -6.86
CA CYS A 77 -10.55 -1.02 -6.53
C CYS A 77 -11.48 -0.60 -7.66
N ASP A 78 -12.41 0.29 -7.37
CA ASP A 78 -13.04 1.13 -8.40
C ASP A 78 -12.00 2.18 -8.83
N LEU A 79 -11.55 2.10 -10.07
CA LEU A 79 -10.49 2.99 -10.56
C LEU A 79 -10.91 4.46 -10.55
N ALA A 80 -12.16 4.76 -10.90
CA ALA A 80 -12.62 6.15 -11.03
C ALA A 80 -12.74 6.82 -9.65
N GLU A 81 -13.33 6.11 -8.69
CA GLU A 81 -13.45 6.59 -7.31
C GLU A 81 -12.09 6.73 -6.64
N THR A 82 -11.24 5.71 -6.76
CA THR A 82 -9.92 5.70 -6.09
C THR A 82 -8.98 6.74 -6.69
N THR A 83 -9.01 6.91 -8.02
CA THR A 83 -8.22 7.96 -8.70
C THR A 83 -8.62 9.35 -8.23
N ARG A 84 -9.93 9.60 -8.07
CA ARG A 84 -10.41 10.88 -7.55
C ARG A 84 -9.95 11.11 -6.11
N ALA A 85 -10.11 10.11 -5.24
CA ALA A 85 -9.68 10.21 -3.84
C ALA A 85 -8.16 10.46 -3.72
N LEU A 86 -7.35 9.84 -4.57
CA LEU A 86 -5.91 10.07 -4.64
C LEU A 86 -5.58 11.50 -5.10
N ALA A 87 -6.25 11.99 -6.14
CA ALA A 87 -6.07 13.36 -6.62
C ALA A 87 -6.47 14.40 -5.55
N ASP A 88 -7.58 14.19 -4.84
CA ASP A 88 -8.03 15.05 -3.74
C ASP A 88 -7.04 15.07 -2.56
N ALA A 89 -6.31 13.96 -2.36
CA ALA A 89 -5.24 13.83 -1.37
C ALA A 89 -3.87 14.34 -1.87
N GLY A 90 -3.79 14.86 -3.11
CA GLY A 90 -2.58 15.42 -3.70
C GLY A 90 -1.61 14.41 -4.32
N PHE A 91 -2.09 13.21 -4.67
CA PHE A 91 -1.28 12.20 -5.34
C PHE A 91 -1.51 12.21 -6.85
N GLU A 92 -0.41 12.20 -7.60
CA GLU A 92 -0.44 11.99 -9.03
C GLU A 92 -0.35 10.50 -9.35
N ILE A 93 -1.19 10.06 -10.29
CA ILE A 93 -1.18 8.70 -10.81
C ILE A 93 -0.47 8.74 -12.16
N GLY A 94 0.62 8.01 -12.26
CA GLY A 94 1.42 7.90 -13.47
C GLY A 94 0.79 6.98 -14.51
N ASP A 95 1.52 6.80 -15.60
CA ASP A 95 1.18 5.84 -16.64
C ASP A 95 1.01 4.43 -16.03
N ASN A 96 0.11 3.63 -16.61
CA ASN A 96 -0.31 2.32 -16.12
C ASN A 96 -1.11 2.30 -14.80
N ASN A 97 -1.58 3.43 -14.26
CA ASN A 97 -2.28 3.52 -12.98
C ASN A 97 -1.38 3.20 -11.76
N GLU A 98 -0.15 3.69 -11.79
CA GLU A 98 0.83 3.54 -10.72
C GLU A 98 0.93 4.82 -9.88
N PHE A 99 1.15 4.69 -8.57
CA PHE A 99 1.50 5.83 -7.72
C PHE A 99 2.39 5.38 -6.54
N THR A 100 3.01 6.33 -5.86
CA THR A 100 3.78 6.09 -4.63
C THR A 100 3.10 6.79 -3.45
N ASP A 101 2.87 6.08 -2.35
CA ASP A 101 2.17 6.63 -1.19
C ASP A 101 3.06 7.47 -0.26
N ILE A 102 2.47 8.05 0.80
CA ILE A 102 3.18 8.86 1.81
C ILE A 102 4.31 8.12 2.54
N ASN A 103 4.35 6.79 2.49
CA ASN A 103 5.39 5.97 3.12
C ASN A 103 6.40 5.42 2.09
N GLY A 104 6.32 5.85 0.83
CA GLY A 104 7.22 5.42 -0.24
C GLY A 104 6.88 4.05 -0.83
N VAL A 105 5.68 3.51 -0.58
CA VAL A 105 5.27 2.22 -1.17
C VAL A 105 4.71 2.41 -2.56
N SER A 106 5.17 1.58 -3.50
CA SER A 106 4.70 1.57 -4.88
C SER A 106 3.39 0.77 -4.99
N TRP A 107 2.39 1.41 -5.58
CA TRP A 107 1.05 0.86 -5.76
C TRP A 107 0.66 0.81 -7.23
N GLN A 108 0.09 -0.32 -7.65
CA GLN A 108 -0.59 -0.50 -8.92
C GLN A 108 -2.10 -0.58 -8.70
N LEU A 109 -2.88 0.30 -9.31
CA LEU A 109 -4.34 0.23 -9.26
C LEU A 109 -4.87 -0.77 -10.28
N SER A 110 -5.81 -1.62 -9.89
CA SER A 110 -6.44 -2.61 -10.74
C SER A 110 -7.95 -2.54 -10.60
N ASP A 111 -8.65 -2.43 -11.73
CA ASP A 111 -10.11 -2.33 -11.75
C ASP A 111 -10.75 -3.65 -11.37
N ARG A 112 -11.65 -3.59 -10.38
CA ARG A 112 -12.48 -4.73 -9.96
C ARG A 112 -13.38 -5.23 -11.10
N LEU A 113 -13.88 -4.35 -11.96
CA LEU A 113 -14.83 -4.70 -13.03
C LEU A 113 -14.16 -5.49 -14.17
N ARG A 114 -12.92 -5.14 -14.54
CA ARG A 114 -12.16 -5.91 -15.55
C ARG A 114 -11.97 -7.37 -15.13
N ARG A 115 -11.76 -7.64 -13.85
CA ARG A 115 -11.61 -9.01 -13.33
C ARG A 115 -12.90 -9.84 -13.32
N GLN A 116 -14.06 -9.22 -13.33
CA GLN A 116 -15.32 -9.96 -13.47
C GLN A 116 -15.59 -10.38 -14.92
N LEU A 117 -14.93 -9.76 -15.89
CA LEU A 117 -15.04 -10.09 -17.31
C LEU A 117 -14.02 -11.14 -17.76
N GLU A 118 -12.95 -11.34 -16.99
CA GLU A 118 -11.88 -12.32 -17.26
C GLU A 118 -12.08 -13.67 -16.54
N ASN A 119 -13.14 -13.82 -15.73
CA ASN A 119 -13.53 -15.05 -15.03
C ASN A 119 -14.90 -15.55 -15.52
#